data_AF-A0A1M4ZHS6-F1
#
_entry.id   AF-A0A1M4ZHS6-F1
#
_cell.length_a   1.000
_cell.length_b   1.000
_cell.length_c   1.000
_cell.angle_alpha   90.00
_cell.angle_beta   90.00
_cell.angle_gamma   90.00
#
_symmetry.space_group_name_H-M   'P 1'
#
loop_
_entity.id
_entity.type
_entity.pdbx_description
1 polymer ?
#
loop_
_entity_poly.entity_id
_entity_poly.type
_entity_poly.pdbx_seq_one_letter_code
_entity_poly.pdbx_strand_id
1 'polypeptide(L)'
;MHNKKDFLKQLIYDTGKGIKGYMKAQVTLMFITFIILGIGLTSMKIPYSILISVGISILDIIPVLGSGIVMIPWAIINFLMGNKDIGTDLATLYVILIILRQVAEPKLVGKEIGVRPIYTFIATILGSIILGPIGIVLGPIIAVIINSIMKIKKQSDNRR
;
A
#
# COMPACT_ATOMS: atom_id res chain seq x y z
N MET A 1 -4.58 -35.29 16.88
CA MET A 1 -5.74 -34.67 16.21
C MET A 1 -5.55 -33.16 16.25
N HIS A 2 -5.20 -32.53 15.13
CA HIS A 2 -4.96 -31.08 15.07
C HIS A 2 -6.31 -30.37 15.16
N ASN A 3 -6.60 -29.77 16.32
CA ASN A 3 -7.90 -29.24 16.65
C ASN A 3 -8.19 -28.02 15.77
N LYS A 4 -9.20 -28.12 14.91
CA LYS A 4 -9.61 -27.10 13.92
C LYS A 4 -9.80 -25.71 14.56
N LYS A 5 -10.13 -25.66 15.86
CA LYS A 5 -10.27 -24.44 16.66
C LYS A 5 -8.95 -23.70 16.91
N ASP A 6 -7.84 -24.43 17.07
CA ASP A 6 -6.52 -23.84 17.32
C ASP A 6 -5.95 -23.24 16.03
N PHE A 7 -6.17 -23.94 14.91
CA PHE A 7 -5.84 -23.43 13.57
C PHE A 7 -6.62 -22.14 13.23
N LEU A 8 -7.94 -22.10 13.48
CA LEU A 8 -8.75 -20.90 13.25
C LEU A 8 -8.33 -19.72 14.14
N LYS A 9 -8.04 -19.97 15.42
CA LYS A 9 -7.53 -18.94 16.32
C LYS A 9 -6.20 -18.36 15.84
N GLN A 10 -5.30 -19.22 15.36
CA GLN A 10 -4.00 -18.79 14.87
C GLN A 10 -4.11 -18.00 13.55
N LEU A 11 -4.99 -18.43 12.64
CA LEU A 11 -5.26 -17.71 11.39
C LEU A 11 -5.84 -16.31 11.63
N ILE A 12 -6.81 -16.18 12.54
CA ILE A 12 -7.41 -14.90 12.92
C ILE A 12 -6.37 -14.00 13.59
N TYR A 13 -5.53 -14.58 14.45
CA TYR A 13 -4.46 -13.85 15.13
C TYR A 13 -3.42 -13.28 14.15
N ASP A 14 -2.93 -14.11 13.22
CA ASP A 14 -1.93 -13.70 12.22
C ASP A 14 -2.51 -12.69 11.21
N THR A 15 -3.76 -12.89 10.79
CA THR A 15 -4.47 -11.95 9.90
C THR A 15 -4.70 -10.61 10.59
N GLY A 16 -5.16 -10.62 11.84
CA GLY A 16 -5.37 -9.40 12.62
C GLY A 16 -4.08 -8.64 12.85
N LYS A 17 -2.97 -9.34 13.09
CA LYS A 17 -1.63 -8.74 13.20
C LYS A 17 -1.19 -8.10 11.88
N GLY A 18 -1.39 -8.78 10.75
CA GLY A 18 -1.08 -8.25 9.42
C GLY A 18 -1.89 -7.00 9.07
N ILE A 19 -3.21 -7.01 9.32
CA ILE A 19 -4.09 -5.85 9.13
C ILE A 19 -3.63 -4.68 10.01
N LYS A 20 -3.32 -4.94 11.29
CA LYS A 20 -2.83 -3.89 12.20
C LYS A 20 -1.52 -3.27 11.72
N GLY A 21 -0.59 -4.10 11.25
CA GLY A 21 0.68 -3.64 10.68
C GLY A 21 0.49 -2.81 9.40
N TYR A 22 -0.40 -3.26 8.52
CA TYR A 22 -0.77 -2.52 7.32
C TYR A 22 -1.42 -1.16 7.64
N MET A 23 -2.37 -1.12 8.57
CA MET A 23 -3.01 0.12 9.02
C MET A 23 -1.98 1.11 9.58
N LYS A 24 -1.03 0.63 10.38
CA LYS A 24 0.06 1.44 10.91
C LYS A 24 0.98 1.99 9.80
N ALA A 25 1.28 1.17 8.79
CA ALA A 25 2.03 1.60 7.61
C ALA A 25 1.27 2.69 6.84
N GLN A 26 -0.04 2.53 6.63
CA GLN A 26 -0.88 3.51 5.94
C GLN A 26 -0.95 4.84 6.68
N VAL A 27 -1.19 4.83 8.00
CA VAL A 27 -1.17 6.07 8.80
C VAL A 27 0.18 6.78 8.72
N THR A 28 1.27 6.02 8.70
CA THR A 28 2.63 6.59 8.55
C THR A 28 2.82 7.22 7.16
N LEU A 29 2.36 6.55 6.10
CA LEU A 29 2.39 7.06 4.73
C LEU A 29 1.55 8.34 4.60
N MET A 30 0.34 8.36 5.14
CA MET A 30 -0.52 9.54 5.13
C MET A 30 0.16 10.74 5.79
N PHE A 31 0.84 10.53 6.92
CA PHE A 31 1.57 11.60 7.60
C PHE A 31 2.74 12.13 6.76
N ILE A 32 3.48 11.24 6.11
CA ILE A 32 4.56 11.62 5.18
C ILE A 32 3.99 12.41 3.99
N THR A 33 2.91 11.92 3.37
CA THR A 33 2.22 12.60 2.27
C THR A 33 1.73 13.98 2.69
N PHE A 34 1.15 14.13 3.89
CA PHE A 34 0.73 15.41 4.43
C PHE A 34 1.88 16.42 4.51
N ILE A 35 3.04 16.03 5.05
CA ILE A 35 4.20 16.93 5.16
C ILE A 35 4.67 17.39 3.78
N ILE A 36 4.80 16.45 2.84
CA ILE A 36 5.30 16.74 1.49
C ILE A 36 4.34 17.66 0.74
N LEU A 37 3.03 17.37 0.79
CA LEU A 37 2.01 18.21 0.20
C LEU A 37 1.93 19.58 0.86
N GLY A 38 2.03 19.63 2.20
CA GLY A 38 2.01 20.88 2.95
C GLY A 38 3.16 21.79 2.53
N ILE A 39 4.38 21.26 2.42
CA ILE A 39 5.55 22.02 1.98
C ILE A 39 5.42 22.40 0.50
N GLY A 40 5.06 21.46 -0.37
CA GLY A 40 4.95 21.67 -1.81
C GLY A 40 3.90 22.72 -2.17
N LEU A 41 2.67 22.55 -1.69
CA LEU A 41 1.57 23.47 -1.98
C LEU A 41 1.81 24.87 -1.37
N THR A 42 2.45 24.96 -0.19
CA THR A 42 2.81 26.25 0.41
C THR A 42 3.89 26.97 -0.39
N SER A 43 4.87 26.24 -0.92
CA SER A 43 5.92 26.80 -1.78
C SER A 43 5.34 27.37 -3.08
N MET A 44 4.28 26.74 -3.61
CA MET A 44 3.51 27.22 -4.76
C MET A 44 2.56 28.39 -4.42
N LYS A 45 2.56 28.87 -3.16
CA LYS A 45 1.67 29.94 -2.65
C LYS A 45 0.18 29.65 -2.85
N ILE A 46 -0.21 28.38 -2.84
CA ILE A 46 -1.61 27.98 -2.97
C ILE A 46 -2.36 28.32 -1.68
N PRO A 47 -3.53 29.00 -1.75
CA PRO A 47 -4.31 29.33 -0.56
C PRO A 47 -4.82 28.06 0.11
N TYR A 48 -4.87 28.05 1.43
CA TYR A 48 -5.30 26.90 2.23
C TYR A 48 -4.48 25.62 2.01
N SER A 49 -3.20 25.75 1.61
CA SER A 49 -2.28 24.64 1.34
C SER A 49 -2.30 23.54 2.42
N ILE A 50 -2.27 23.93 3.70
CA ILE A 50 -2.30 22.99 4.83
C ILE A 50 -3.62 22.21 4.85
N LEU A 51 -4.76 22.91 4.73
CA LEU A 51 -6.08 22.25 4.75
C LEU A 51 -6.24 21.28 3.58
N ILE A 52 -5.81 21.70 2.39
CA ILE A 52 -5.83 20.86 1.17
C ILE A 52 -4.92 19.64 1.35
N SER A 53 -3.72 19.83 1.90
CA SER A 53 -2.78 18.73 2.14
C SER A 53 -3.32 17.70 3.13
N VAL A 54 -4.04 18.13 4.18
CA VAL A 54 -4.76 17.22 5.08
C VAL A 54 -5.81 16.44 4.30
N GLY A 55 -6.67 17.11 3.54
CA GLY A 55 -7.72 16.46 2.77
C GLY A 55 -7.18 15.42 1.79
N ILE A 56 -6.14 15.76 1.02
CA ILE A 56 -5.52 14.84 0.07
C ILE A 56 -4.85 13.67 0.81
N SER A 57 -4.14 13.93 1.91
CA SER A 57 -3.49 12.86 2.69
C SER A 57 -4.48 11.88 3.32
N ILE A 58 -5.69 12.35 3.66
CA ILE A 58 -6.77 11.48 4.13
C ILE A 58 -7.24 10.56 3.01
N LEU A 59 -7.47 11.09 1.81
CA LEU A 59 -7.82 10.30 0.62
C LEU A 59 -6.71 9.32 0.23
N ASP A 60 -5.46 9.67 0.55
CA ASP A 60 -4.26 8.87 0.30
C ASP A 60 -4.22 7.53 1.06
N ILE A 61 -5.14 7.31 2.02
CA ILE A 61 -5.35 6.01 2.67
C ILE A 61 -5.79 4.92 1.67
N ILE A 62 -6.44 5.31 0.56
CA ILE A 62 -6.89 4.38 -0.47
C ILE A 62 -5.69 4.02 -1.34
N PRO A 63 -5.19 2.77 -1.29
CA PRO A 63 -4.06 2.36 -2.11
C PRO A 63 -4.39 2.49 -3.60
N VAL A 64 -3.38 2.74 -4.43
CA VAL A 64 -3.46 2.95 -5.90
C VAL A 64 -4.11 4.28 -6.33
N LEU A 65 -5.26 4.65 -5.75
CA LEU A 65 -5.99 5.85 -6.12
C LEU A 65 -5.47 7.11 -5.42
N GLY A 66 -5.35 7.02 -4.09
CA GLY A 66 -4.87 8.02 -3.15
C GLY A 66 -4.91 9.49 -3.59
N SER A 67 -3.76 10.17 -3.45
CA SER A 67 -3.54 11.55 -3.86
C SER A 67 -3.69 11.79 -5.36
N GLY A 68 -3.56 10.76 -6.19
CA GLY A 68 -3.69 10.84 -7.65
C GLY A 68 -5.09 11.27 -8.11
N ILE A 69 -6.15 10.91 -7.38
CA ILE A 69 -7.52 11.36 -7.65
C ILE A 69 -7.62 12.89 -7.69
N VAL A 70 -6.88 13.59 -6.83
CA VAL A 70 -6.96 15.05 -6.72
C VAL A 70 -5.88 15.71 -7.56
N MET A 71 -4.63 15.23 -7.47
CA MET A 71 -3.49 15.89 -8.09
C MET A 71 -3.50 15.82 -9.62
N ILE A 72 -3.91 14.68 -10.21
CA ILE A 72 -3.89 14.51 -11.67
C ILE A 72 -4.92 15.45 -12.33
N PRO A 73 -6.21 15.45 -11.95
CA PRO A 73 -7.17 16.36 -12.55
C PRO A 73 -6.82 17.82 -12.30
N TRP A 74 -6.29 18.15 -11.11
CA TRP A 74 -5.91 19.52 -10.78
C TRP A 74 -4.75 20.04 -11.62
N ALA A 75 -3.74 19.20 -11.87
CA ALA A 75 -2.65 19.55 -12.79
C ALA A 75 -3.18 19.76 -14.22
N ILE A 76 -4.04 18.86 -14.72
CA ILE A 76 -4.65 18.97 -16.06
C ILE A 76 -5.45 20.27 -16.19
N ILE A 77 -6.29 20.59 -15.20
CA ILE A 77 -7.10 21.81 -15.21
C ILE A 77 -6.20 23.06 -15.30
N ASN A 78 -5.09 23.10 -14.55
CA ASN A 78 -4.16 24.24 -14.63
C ASN A 78 -3.50 24.36 -16.00
N PHE A 79 -3.12 23.24 -16.64
CA PHE A 79 -2.61 23.26 -18.01
C PHE A 79 -3.64 23.80 -19.02
N LEU A 80 -4.91 23.40 -18.87
CA LEU A 80 -6.01 23.86 -19.74
C LEU A 80 -6.33 25.35 -19.52
N MET A 81 -6.18 25.85 -18.29
CA MET A 81 -6.39 27.26 -17.94
C MET A 81 -5.21 28.16 -18.33
N GLY A 82 -4.13 27.60 -18.88
CA GLY A 82 -2.92 28.35 -19.26
C GLY A 82 -1.92 28.59 -18.12
N ASN A 83 -2.23 28.14 -16.90
CA ASN A 83 -1.35 28.22 -15.72
C ASN A 83 -0.31 27.09 -15.74
N LYS A 84 0.58 27.13 -16.72
CA LYS A 84 1.56 26.06 -16.96
C LYS A 84 2.49 25.83 -15.77
N ASP A 85 2.93 26.90 -15.11
CA ASP A 85 3.87 26.82 -13.97
C ASP A 85 3.27 26.00 -12.82
N ILE A 86 2.05 26.33 -12.38
CA ILE A 86 1.33 25.60 -11.33
C ILE A 86 1.04 24.16 -11.77
N GLY A 87 0.68 23.95 -13.03
CA GLY A 87 0.45 22.62 -13.59
C GLY A 87 1.70 21.72 -13.54
N THR A 88 2.86 22.25 -13.93
CA THR A 88 4.15 21.53 -13.86
C THR A 88 4.60 21.28 -12.43
N ASP A 89 4.38 22.23 -11.54
CA ASP A 89 4.73 22.12 -10.13
C ASP A 89 3.89 21.03 -9.43
N LEU A 90 2.58 21.00 -9.67
CA LEU A 90 1.68 19.95 -9.18
C LEU A 90 2.05 18.57 -9.73
N ALA A 91 2.35 18.48 -11.03
CA ALA A 91 2.75 17.22 -11.66
C ALA A 91 4.07 16.71 -11.07
N THR A 92 5.05 17.59 -10.88
CA THR A 92 6.35 17.24 -10.27
C THR A 92 6.17 16.77 -8.83
N LEU A 93 5.37 17.49 -8.04
CA LEU A 93 5.04 17.09 -6.67
C LEU A 93 4.36 15.72 -6.61
N TYR A 94 3.45 15.44 -7.55
CA TYR A 94 2.79 14.14 -7.64
C TYR A 94 3.78 13.01 -7.98
N VAL A 95 4.72 13.23 -8.90
CA VAL A 95 5.78 12.26 -9.22
C VAL A 95 6.64 11.95 -7.99
N ILE A 96 7.01 12.98 -7.22
CA ILE A 96 7.75 12.80 -5.97
C ILE A 96 6.98 11.90 -4.98
N LEU A 97 5.66 12.12 -4.83
CA LEU A 97 4.81 11.29 -3.98
C LEU A 97 4.72 9.85 -4.46
N ILE A 98 4.60 9.61 -5.77
CA ILE A 98 4.62 8.26 -6.34
C ILE A 98 5.94 7.56 -5.98
N ILE A 99 7.07 8.21 -6.21
CA ILE A 99 8.39 7.62 -5.92
C ILE A 99 8.50 7.30 -4.43
N LEU A 100 8.12 8.24 -3.56
CA LEU A 100 8.15 8.03 -2.12
C LEU A 100 7.25 6.88 -1.68
N ARG A 101 6.05 6.77 -2.23
CA ARG A 101 5.15 5.64 -1.98
C ARG A 101 5.79 4.33 -2.42
N GLN A 102 6.32 4.26 -3.64
CA GLN A 102 6.95 3.05 -4.16
C GLN A 102 8.18 2.60 -3.34
N VAL A 103 8.87 3.52 -2.67
CA VAL A 103 9.99 3.20 -1.78
C VAL A 103 9.56 2.91 -0.34
N ALA A 104 8.62 3.69 0.19
CA ALA A 104 8.21 3.63 1.59
C ALA A 104 7.21 2.50 1.84
N GLU A 105 6.28 2.24 0.94
CA GLU A 105 5.26 1.20 1.07
C GLU A 105 5.86 -0.20 1.26
N PRO A 106 6.79 -0.71 0.40
CA PRO A 106 7.40 -2.01 0.64
C PRO A 106 8.27 -2.05 1.90
N LYS A 107 8.85 -0.93 2.33
CA LYS A 107 9.63 -0.85 3.58
C LYS A 107 8.74 -0.89 4.81
N LEU A 108 7.63 -0.16 4.80
CA LEU A 108 6.70 -0.04 5.93
C LEU A 108 5.81 -1.28 6.04
N VAL A 109 5.29 -1.76 4.91
CA VAL A 109 4.42 -2.95 4.83
C VAL A 109 5.25 -4.23 4.92
N GLY A 110 6.40 -4.30 4.25
CA GLY A 110 7.28 -5.49 4.28
C GLY A 110 7.91 -5.75 5.65
N LYS A 111 8.18 -4.71 6.45
CA LYS A 111 8.66 -4.85 7.83
C LYS A 111 7.62 -5.45 8.78
N GLU A 112 6.33 -5.26 8.50
CA GLU A 112 5.24 -5.71 9.37
C GLU A 112 4.69 -7.10 8.96
N ILE A 113 4.86 -7.53 7.70
CA ILE A 113 4.22 -8.77 7.19
C ILE A 113 5.12 -10.03 7.26
N GLY A 114 6.45 -9.94 7.26
CA GLY A 114 7.34 -11.08 7.58
C GLY A 114 7.26 -12.34 6.68
N VAL A 115 6.48 -12.31 5.59
CA VAL A 115 6.42 -13.34 4.55
C VAL A 115 7.32 -12.91 3.40
N ARG A 116 8.17 -13.80 2.85
CA ARG A 116 9.06 -13.48 1.72
C ARG A 116 8.22 -12.91 0.56
N PRO A 117 8.35 -11.60 0.25
CA PRO A 117 7.42 -10.89 -0.63
C PRO A 117 7.30 -11.49 -2.03
N ILE A 118 8.37 -12.14 -2.51
CA ILE A 118 8.42 -12.78 -3.83
C ILE A 118 7.36 -13.87 -4.00
N TYR A 119 7.04 -14.65 -2.96
CA TYR A 119 6.07 -15.74 -3.06
C TYR A 119 4.63 -15.23 -3.02
N THR A 120 4.39 -14.22 -2.19
CA THR A 120 3.09 -13.54 -2.13
C THR A 120 2.81 -12.82 -3.44
N PHE A 121 3.82 -12.15 -4.00
CA PHE A 121 3.75 -11.48 -5.30
C PHE A 121 3.46 -12.47 -6.44
N ILE A 122 4.20 -13.57 -6.52
CA ILE A 122 3.98 -14.61 -7.54
C ILE A 122 2.57 -15.22 -7.42
N ALA A 123 2.09 -15.52 -6.22
CA ALA A 123 0.75 -16.08 -6.05
C ALA A 123 -0.36 -15.06 -6.33
N THR A 124 -0.13 -13.77 -6.09
CA THR A 124 -1.05 -12.68 -6.45
C THR A 124 -1.18 -12.54 -7.96
N ILE A 125 -0.05 -12.54 -8.68
CA ILE A 125 -0.01 -12.47 -10.15
C ILE A 125 -0.67 -13.71 -10.76
N LEU A 126 -0.32 -14.91 -10.29
CA LEU A 126 -0.91 -16.16 -10.78
C LEU A 126 -2.40 -16.24 -10.45
N GLY A 127 -2.78 -15.83 -9.23
CA GLY A 127 -4.17 -15.74 -8.81
C GLY A 127 -4.96 -14.80 -9.70
N SER A 128 -4.42 -13.61 -10.00
CA SER A 128 -5.11 -12.62 -10.83
C SER A 128 -5.27 -13.06 -12.29
N ILE A 129 -4.32 -13.83 -12.82
CA ILE A 129 -4.40 -14.36 -14.19
C ILE A 129 -5.48 -15.45 -14.29
N ILE A 130 -5.64 -16.28 -13.26
CA ILE A 130 -6.58 -17.42 -13.28
C ILE A 130 -8.00 -17.00 -12.86
N LEU A 131 -8.13 -16.07 -11.91
CA LEU A 131 -9.39 -15.71 -11.25
C LEU A 131 -9.78 -14.22 -11.43
N GLY A 132 -9.02 -13.45 -12.20
CA GLY A 132 -9.29 -12.03 -12.43
C GLY A 132 -9.08 -11.16 -11.16
N PRO A 133 -9.85 -10.08 -10.97
CA PRO A 133 -9.69 -9.16 -9.82
C PRO A 133 -9.76 -9.85 -8.45
N ILE A 134 -10.56 -10.91 -8.34
CA ILE A 134 -10.70 -11.73 -7.11
C ILE A 134 -9.40 -12.45 -6.77
N GLY A 135 -8.64 -12.82 -7.79
CA GLY A 135 -7.34 -13.47 -7.67
C GLY A 135 -6.25 -12.62 -7.02
N ILE A 136 -6.39 -11.29 -7.06
CA ILE A 136 -5.49 -10.35 -6.37
C ILE A 136 -5.61 -10.52 -4.86
N VAL A 137 -6.81 -10.82 -4.36
CA VAL A 137 -7.06 -11.05 -2.93
C VAL A 137 -6.75 -12.49 -2.54
N LEU A 138 -7.09 -13.46 -3.39
CA LEU A 138 -6.90 -14.89 -3.10
C LEU A 138 -5.44 -15.35 -3.25
N GLY A 139 -4.67 -14.74 -4.16
CA GLY A 139 -3.28 -15.12 -4.41
C GLY A 139 -2.36 -15.05 -3.19
N PRO A 140 -2.31 -13.94 -2.44
CA PRO A 140 -1.59 -13.85 -1.17
C PRO A 140 -2.00 -14.95 -0.18
N ILE A 141 -3.30 -15.23 -0.10
CA ILE A 141 -3.87 -16.21 0.83
C ILE A 141 -3.37 -17.61 0.50
N ILE A 142 -3.36 -17.99 -0.79
CA ILE A 142 -2.87 -19.28 -1.25
C ILE A 142 -1.36 -19.43 -1.02
N ALA A 143 -0.57 -18.38 -1.26
CA ALA A 143 0.88 -18.40 -0.98
C ALA A 143 1.18 -18.64 0.51
N VAL A 144 0.40 -18.05 1.40
CA VAL A 144 0.54 -18.26 2.85
C VAL A 144 0.21 -19.71 3.22
N ILE A 145 -0.84 -20.29 2.64
CA ILE A 145 -1.23 -21.69 2.88
C ILE A 145 -0.13 -22.66 2.43
N ILE A 146 0.41 -22.48 1.21
CA ILE A 146 1.47 -23.34 0.66
C ILE A 146 2.75 -23.25 1.50
N ASN A 147 3.17 -22.03 1.86
CA ASN A 147 4.35 -21.84 2.71
C ASN A 147 4.20 -22.49 4.09
N SER A 148 3.01 -22.44 4.68
CA SER A 148 2.74 -23.13 5.94
C SER A 148 2.87 -24.65 5.79
N ILE A 149 2.32 -25.25 4.73
CA ILE A 149 2.42 -26.69 4.47
C ILE A 149 3.88 -27.10 4.26
N MET A 150 4.65 -26.34 3.47
CA MET A 150 6.07 -26.61 3.22
C MET A 150 6.91 -26.50 4.49
N LYS A 151 6.61 -25.52 5.35
CA LYS A 151 7.31 -25.34 6.62
C LYS A 151 7.07 -26.52 7.56
N ILE A 152 5.84 -27.01 7.64
CA ILE A 152 5.47 -28.20 8.44
C ILE A 152 6.18 -29.44 7.90
N LYS A 153 6.20 -29.65 6.59
CA LYS A 153 6.89 -30.80 5.97
C LYS A 153 8.40 -30.77 6.25
N LYS A 154 9.03 -29.58 6.13
CA LYS A 154 10.46 -29.41 6.40
C LYS A 154 10.83 -29.61 7.88
N GLN A 155 9.94 -29.23 8.80
CA GLN A 155 10.11 -29.47 10.24
C GLN A 155 9.93 -30.95 10.64
N SER A 156 9.16 -31.71 9.86
CA SER A 156 8.97 -33.16 10.01
C SER A 156 10.17 -33.97 9.51
N ASP A 157 10.79 -33.56 8.39
CA ASP A 157 11.96 -34.25 7.83
C ASP A 157 13.23 -34.03 8.66
N ASN A 158 13.39 -32.85 9.24
CA ASN A 158 14.61 -32.49 10.00
C ASN A 158 14.63 -33.03 11.45
N ARG A 159 13.69 -33.94 11.79
CA ARG A 159 13.62 -34.66 13.08
C ARG A 159 13.74 -36.19 12.91
N ARG A 160 14.10 -36.66 11.72
CA ARG A 160 14.55 -38.03 11.45
C ARG A 160 16.04 -37.98 11.08
#